data_AF-W8YXA8-F1
#
_entry.id   AF-W8YXA8-F1
#
_cell.length_a   1.000
_cell.length_b   1.000
_cell.length_c   1.000
_cell.angle_alpha   90.00
_cell.angle_beta   90.00
_cell.angle_gamma   90.00
#
_symmetry.space_group_name_H-M   'P 1'
#
loop_
_entity.id
_entity.type
_entity.pdbx_description
1 polymer ?
#
loop_
_entity_poly.entity_id
_entity_poly.type
_entity_poly.pdbx_seq_one_letter_code
_entity_poly.pdbx_strand_id
1 'polypeptide(L)'
;MKADLKRIIKQSTEIGSRPYTGRGRKIEDKSTTRFWELSSVGGKIAFSINQQHPLLVLLKSKVENEELLNVLDLYLNGLQAYLPLEAIQAQLQQNPQNIDQRNIMKEQDATYIFDKLNTLDIDPGFIASLLKSEMFKGREF
;
A
#
# COMPACT_ATOMS: atom_id res chain seq x y z
N MET A 1 -26.13 -14.30 -4.64
CA MET A 1 -25.90 -12.84 -4.49
C MET A 1 -25.37 -12.43 -3.11
N LYS A 2 -26.04 -12.69 -1.97
CA LYS A 2 -25.44 -12.43 -0.62
C LYS A 2 -24.24 -13.33 -0.27
N ALA A 3 -24.17 -14.52 -0.85
CA ALA A 3 -23.09 -15.49 -0.59
C ALA A 3 -21.75 -15.09 -1.22
N ASP A 4 -21.79 -14.43 -2.39
CA ASP A 4 -20.59 -14.07 -3.16
C ASP A 4 -19.87 -12.86 -2.56
N LEU A 5 -20.61 -11.85 -2.08
CA LEU A 5 -20.08 -10.74 -1.30
C LEU A 5 -19.45 -11.21 0.01
N LYS A 6 -20.08 -12.15 0.72
CA LYS A 6 -19.48 -12.81 1.89
C LYS A 6 -18.19 -13.55 1.54
N ARG A 7 -18.08 -14.11 0.32
CA ARG A 7 -16.89 -14.82 -0.15
C ARG A 7 -15.74 -13.87 -0.54
N ILE A 8 -16.03 -12.73 -1.18
CA ILE A 8 -15.03 -11.72 -1.54
C ILE A 8 -14.54 -10.99 -0.30
N ILE A 9 -15.45 -10.62 0.61
CA ILE A 9 -15.08 -10.12 1.94
C ILE A 9 -14.29 -11.21 2.64
N LYS A 10 -14.71 -12.48 2.69
CA LYS A 10 -13.88 -13.55 3.27
C LYS A 10 -12.53 -13.74 2.58
N GLN A 11 -12.35 -13.60 1.27
CA GLN A 11 -11.04 -13.77 0.65
C GLN A 11 -10.12 -12.57 0.90
N SER A 12 -10.65 -11.34 0.87
CA SER A 12 -9.88 -10.14 1.19
C SER A 12 -9.64 -9.98 2.70
N THR A 13 -10.56 -10.49 3.52
CA THR A 13 -10.53 -10.42 4.98
C THR A 13 -9.78 -11.65 5.53
N GLU A 14 -9.87 -12.86 5.01
CA GLU A 14 -9.03 -14.00 5.44
C GLU A 14 -7.53 -13.78 5.16
N ILE A 15 -7.17 -12.91 4.20
CA ILE A 15 -5.79 -12.44 3.99
C ILE A 15 -5.43 -11.28 4.94
N GLY A 16 -6.40 -10.49 5.40
CA GLY A 16 -6.20 -9.31 6.27
C GLY A 16 -6.73 -9.42 7.72
N SER A 17 -7.27 -10.56 8.16
CA SER A 17 -8.13 -10.68 9.36
C SER A 17 -7.89 -11.94 10.19
N ARG A 18 -6.72 -12.55 10.11
CA ARG A 18 -6.32 -13.48 11.17
C ARG A 18 -5.41 -12.82 12.21
N PRO A 19 -5.85 -11.89 13.07
CA PRO A 19 -5.22 -11.74 14.37
C PRO A 19 -5.83 -12.76 15.34
N TYR A 20 -5.17 -13.91 15.46
CA TYR A 20 -5.16 -14.66 16.71
C TYR A 20 -4.45 -13.77 17.73
N THR A 21 -5.15 -13.38 18.79
CA THR A 21 -4.65 -12.51 19.84
C THR A 21 -3.53 -13.21 20.60
N GLY A 22 -2.29 -12.81 20.33
CA GLY A 22 -1.12 -13.24 21.07
C GLY A 22 0.07 -12.34 20.75
N ARG A 23 0.19 -11.22 21.50
CA ARG A 23 1.35 -10.31 21.55
C ARG A 23 2.07 -10.03 20.20
N GLY A 24 1.74 -8.89 19.60
CA GLY A 24 2.68 -8.10 18.79
C GLY A 24 3.31 -8.81 17.59
N ARG A 25 2.52 -9.31 16.63
CA ARG A 25 3.04 -9.69 15.31
C ARG A 25 2.15 -9.16 14.21
N LYS A 26 2.72 -8.25 13.42
CA LYS A 26 2.25 -7.79 12.12
C LYS A 26 2.17 -9.01 11.20
N ILE A 27 1.00 -9.29 10.64
CA ILE A 27 0.78 -10.48 9.80
C ILE A 27 0.88 -10.01 8.35
N GLU A 28 2.06 -10.21 7.79
CA GLU A 28 2.36 -9.90 6.40
C GLU A 28 2.09 -11.13 5.53
N ASP A 29 1.26 -10.96 4.51
CA ASP A 29 1.34 -11.74 3.29
C ASP A 29 2.72 -11.45 2.66
N LYS A 30 3.70 -12.31 2.92
CA LYS A 30 5.12 -12.09 2.58
C LYS A 30 5.41 -11.99 1.08
N SER A 31 4.42 -12.21 0.23
CA SER A 31 4.58 -12.26 -1.22
C SER A 31 4.39 -10.90 -1.91
N THR A 32 3.91 -9.88 -1.21
CA THR A 32 3.69 -8.54 -1.79
C THR A 32 3.91 -7.44 -0.78
N THR A 33 4.76 -6.49 -1.15
CA THR A 33 4.96 -5.28 -0.36
C THR A 33 3.83 -4.30 -0.66
N ARG A 34 2.93 -4.06 0.30
CA ARG A 34 1.77 -3.19 0.12
C ARG A 34 2.07 -1.74 0.51
N PHE A 35 1.35 -0.80 -0.11
CA PHE A 35 1.41 0.62 0.27
C PHE A 35 0.67 0.89 1.58
N TRP A 36 -0.41 0.14 1.83
CA TRP A 36 -1.26 0.26 3.01
C TRP A 36 -1.14 -0.97 3.92
N GLU A 37 -1.23 -0.73 5.22
CA GLU A 37 -1.20 -1.74 6.27
C GLU A 37 -2.35 -1.53 7.25
N LEU A 38 -2.82 -2.62 7.84
CA LEU A 38 -3.79 -2.59 8.91
C LEU A 38 -3.05 -2.60 10.24
N SER A 39 -3.19 -1.55 11.03
CA SER A 39 -2.65 -1.45 12.38
C SER A 39 -3.79 -1.43 13.42
N SER A 40 -3.48 -1.85 14.65
CA SER A 40 -4.41 -1.71 15.77
C SER A 40 -3.89 -0.65 16.73
N VAL A 41 -4.65 0.42 16.91
CA VAL A 41 -4.30 1.54 17.79
C VAL A 41 -5.45 1.74 18.76
N GLY A 42 -5.19 1.58 20.06
CA GLY A 42 -6.19 1.76 21.11
C GLY A 42 -7.43 0.85 20.98
N GLY A 43 -7.25 -0.37 20.46
CA GLY A 43 -8.34 -1.33 20.23
C GLY A 43 -9.19 -1.05 18.98
N LYS A 44 -8.85 -0.03 18.19
CA LYS A 44 -9.46 0.26 16.89
C LYS A 44 -8.52 -0.16 15.75
N ILE A 45 -9.09 -0.47 14.59
CA ILE A 45 -8.34 -0.73 13.37
C ILE A 45 -8.06 0.60 12.67
N ALA A 46 -6.82 0.81 12.22
CA ALA A 46 -6.42 1.94 11.40
C ALA A 46 -5.79 1.44 10.10
N PHE A 47 -6.10 2.12 9.00
CA PHE A 47 -5.40 1.96 7.73
C PHE A 47 -4.22 2.92 7.73
N SER A 48 -3.00 2.40 7.68
CA SER A 48 -1.77 3.16 7.83
C SER A 48 -0.89 2.98 6.59
N ILE A 49 -0.12 4.01 6.24
CA ILE A 49 0.87 3.89 5.16
C ILE A 49 2.03 3.02 5.64
N ASN A 50 2.50 2.11 4.79
CA ASN A 50 3.67 1.30 5.04
C ASN A 50 4.94 2.17 5.03
N GLN A 51 5.41 2.55 6.22
CA GLN A 51 6.63 3.35 6.39
C GLN A 51 7.91 2.63 5.95
N GLN A 52 7.85 1.31 5.80
CA GLN A 52 8.96 0.46 5.36
C GLN A 52 8.85 0.08 3.87
N HIS A 53 7.93 0.72 3.12
CA HIS A 53 7.81 0.50 1.70
C HIS A 53 9.12 0.92 0.99
N PRO A 54 9.74 0.06 0.13
CA PRO A 54 11.02 0.34 -0.50
C PRO A 54 11.09 1.72 -1.16
N LEU A 55 10.08 2.11 -1.94
CA LEU A 55 10.05 3.45 -2.56
C LEU A 55 10.07 4.60 -1.55
N LEU A 56 9.37 4.47 -0.43
CA LEU A 56 9.33 5.51 0.58
C LEU A 56 10.66 5.60 1.32
N VAL A 57 11.28 4.45 1.61
CA VAL A 57 12.63 4.38 2.19
C VAL A 57 13.66 5.01 1.23
N LEU A 58 13.61 4.68 -0.07
CA LEU A 58 14.47 5.29 -1.07
C LEU A 58 14.26 6.79 -1.15
N LEU A 59 13.01 7.26 -1.24
CA LEU A 59 12.69 8.68 -1.27
C LEU A 59 13.27 9.40 -0.05
N LYS A 60 13.03 8.88 1.16
CA LYS A 60 13.57 9.46 2.40
C LYS A 60 15.10 9.47 2.40
N SER A 61 15.75 8.42 1.87
CA SER A 61 17.22 8.34 1.80
C SER A 61 17.86 9.36 0.83
N LYS A 62 17.10 9.86 -0.15
CA LYS A 62 17.57 10.83 -1.15
C LYS A 62 17.28 12.29 -0.78
N VAL A 63 16.47 12.52 0.25
CA VAL A 63 16.19 13.87 0.75
C VAL A 63 17.18 14.20 1.86
N GLU A 64 18.13 15.09 1.57
CA GLU A 64 19.16 15.52 2.55
C GLU A 64 18.61 16.55 3.56
N ASN A 65 17.56 17.27 3.20
CA ASN A 65 16.99 18.35 4.02
C ASN A 65 15.92 17.80 4.99
N GLU A 66 16.20 17.92 6.30
CA GLU A 66 15.32 17.46 7.37
C GLU A 66 13.94 18.17 7.39
N GLU A 67 13.89 19.45 7.03
CA GLU A 67 12.62 20.19 6.93
C GLU A 67 11.73 19.61 5.83
N LEU A 68 12.32 19.23 4.69
CA LEU A 68 11.58 18.56 3.61
C LEU A 68 11.09 17.16 4.02
N LEU A 69 11.87 16.42 4.81
CA LEU A 69 11.43 15.14 5.38
C LEU A 69 10.23 15.34 6.32
N ASN A 70 10.26 16.35 7.17
CA ASN A 70 9.14 16.67 8.07
C ASN A 70 7.87 17.05 7.30
N VAL A 71 8.01 17.82 6.21
CA VAL A 71 6.87 18.16 5.33
C VAL A 71 6.31 16.91 4.64
N LEU A 72 7.17 16.01 4.15
CA LEU A 72 6.76 14.73 3.58
C LEU A 72 6.00 13.89 4.61
N ASP A 73 6.52 13.76 5.83
CA ASP A 73 5.88 12.99 6.89
C ASP A 73 4.54 13.61 7.30
N LEU A 74 4.44 14.94 7.37
CA LEU A 74 3.19 15.63 7.62
C LEU A 74 2.14 15.33 6.52
N TYR A 75 2.56 15.37 5.24
CA TYR A 75 1.69 15.05 4.12
C TYR A 75 1.18 13.61 4.18
N LEU A 76 2.07 12.64 4.42
CA LEU A 76 1.71 11.22 4.54
C LEU A 76 0.78 10.98 5.74
N ASN A 77 1.05 11.63 6.87
CA ASN A 77 0.19 11.57 8.06
C ASN A 77 -1.21 12.13 7.78
N GLY A 78 -1.31 13.23 7.02
CA GLY A 78 -2.59 13.75 6.55
C GLY A 78 -3.33 12.75 5.66
N LEU A 79 -2.64 12.15 4.68
CA LEU A 79 -3.23 11.21 3.73
C LEU A 79 -3.80 9.97 4.42
N GLN A 80 -3.13 9.43 5.45
CA GLN A 80 -3.66 8.31 6.24
C GLN A 80 -4.77 8.73 7.22
N ALA A 81 -4.70 9.92 7.81
CA ALA A 81 -5.69 10.38 8.79
C ALA A 81 -7.04 10.75 8.16
N TYR A 82 -7.01 11.28 6.94
CA TYR A 82 -8.19 11.76 6.22
C TYR A 82 -8.61 10.83 5.08
N LEU A 83 -8.32 9.53 5.19
CA LEU A 83 -8.81 8.54 4.24
C LEU A 83 -10.36 8.60 4.21
N PRO A 84 -11.01 8.78 3.05
CA PRO A 84 -12.45 9.03 2.97
C PRO A 84 -13.25 7.73 3.08
N LEU A 85 -13.20 7.10 4.26
CA LEU A 85 -13.78 5.78 4.53
C LEU A 85 -15.29 5.73 4.23
N GLU A 86 -16.03 6.78 4.59
CA GLU A 86 -17.47 6.86 4.33
C GLU A 86 -17.79 6.89 2.84
N ALA A 87 -17.02 7.67 2.06
CA ALA A 87 -17.19 7.75 0.61
C ALA A 87 -16.82 6.41 -0.06
N ILE A 88 -15.73 5.78 0.36
CA ILE A 88 -15.31 4.45 -0.11
C ILE A 88 -16.43 3.43 0.17
N GLN A 89 -16.97 3.43 1.38
CA GLN A 89 -18.03 2.52 1.77
C GLN A 89 -19.31 2.77 0.96
N ALA A 90 -19.74 4.03 0.80
CA ALA A 90 -20.92 4.38 0.02
C ALA A 90 -20.79 3.93 -1.44
N GLN A 91 -19.63 4.20 -2.07
CA GLN A 91 -19.37 3.80 -3.45
C GLN A 91 -19.36 2.27 -3.61
N LEU A 92 -18.74 1.54 -2.68
CA LEU A 92 -18.73 0.07 -2.68
C LEU A 92 -20.14 -0.54 -2.56
N GLN A 93 -21.03 0.12 -1.83
CA GLN A 93 -22.41 -0.34 -1.66
C GLN A 93 -23.28 -0.02 -2.88
N GLN A 94 -23.12 1.18 -3.46
CA GLN A 94 -23.97 1.64 -4.56
C GLN A 94 -23.52 1.07 -5.91
N ASN A 95 -22.23 1.17 -6.23
CA ASN A 95 -21.71 0.86 -7.56
C ASN A 95 -20.32 0.21 -7.48
N PRO A 96 -20.21 -1.01 -6.91
CA PRO A 96 -18.92 -1.68 -6.72
C PRO A 96 -18.15 -1.92 -8.03
N GLN A 97 -18.87 -2.14 -9.13
CA GLN A 97 -18.29 -2.40 -10.46
C GLN A 97 -17.63 -1.14 -11.07
N ASN A 98 -17.96 0.04 -10.57
CA ASN A 98 -17.46 1.32 -11.09
C ASN A 98 -16.22 1.81 -10.34
N ILE A 99 -15.67 1.02 -9.41
CA ILE A 99 -14.43 1.35 -8.72
C ILE A 99 -13.27 0.76 -9.52
N ASP A 100 -12.47 1.63 -10.10
CA ASP A 100 -11.27 1.25 -10.83
C ASP A 100 -10.04 1.95 -10.25
N GLN A 101 -9.57 1.46 -9.11
CA GLN A 101 -8.36 1.99 -8.48
C GLN A 101 -7.07 1.50 -9.14
N ARG A 102 -7.11 0.36 -9.84
CA ARG A 102 -5.90 -0.26 -10.43
C ARG A 102 -5.50 0.40 -11.74
N ASN A 103 -6.45 0.94 -12.51
CA ASN A 103 -6.14 1.68 -13.73
C ASN A 103 -5.81 3.16 -13.50
N ILE A 104 -5.82 3.65 -12.25
CA ILE A 104 -5.34 5.01 -11.93
C ILE A 104 -3.87 5.16 -12.35
N MET A 105 -3.06 4.12 -12.15
CA MET A 105 -1.66 4.08 -12.56
C MET A 105 -1.50 3.21 -13.79
N LYS A 106 -1.21 3.83 -14.94
CA LYS A 106 -1.08 3.12 -16.22
C LYS A 106 0.20 2.30 -16.27
N GLU A 107 0.27 1.36 -17.21
CA GLU A 107 1.46 0.52 -17.42
C GLU A 107 2.69 1.36 -17.74
N GLN A 108 2.54 2.29 -18.69
CA GLN A 108 3.55 3.26 -19.09
C GLN A 108 4.15 4.05 -17.92
N ASP A 109 3.37 4.36 -16.88
CA ASP A 109 3.83 5.14 -15.74
C ASP A 109 4.75 4.29 -14.86
N ALA A 110 4.43 2.99 -14.70
CA ALA A 110 5.29 2.06 -13.98
C ALA A 110 6.58 1.75 -14.73
N THR A 111 6.52 1.54 -16.06
CA THR A 111 7.72 1.32 -16.88
C THR A 111 8.63 2.56 -16.85
N TYR A 112 8.08 3.76 -17.01
CA TYR A 112 8.85 4.99 -16.90
C TYR A 112 9.56 5.12 -15.55
N ILE A 113 8.86 4.82 -14.45
CA ILE A 113 9.46 4.83 -13.12
C ILE A 113 10.53 3.75 -12.99
N PHE A 114 10.29 2.54 -13.50
CA PHE A 114 11.26 1.44 -13.48
C PHE A 114 12.56 1.83 -14.22
N ASP A 115 12.45 2.39 -15.41
CA ASP A 115 13.61 2.84 -16.20
C ASP A 115 14.38 3.93 -15.45
N LYS A 116 13.68 4.90 -14.86
CA LYS A 116 14.32 5.93 -14.03
C LYS A 116 15.03 5.35 -12.83
N LEU A 117 14.48 4.32 -12.20
CA LEU A 117 15.13 3.66 -11.08
C LEU A 117 16.35 2.86 -11.51
N ASN A 118 16.36 2.23 -12.69
CA ASN A 118 17.55 1.57 -13.24
C ASN A 118 18.67 2.55 -13.61
N THR A 119 18.35 3.82 -13.90
CA THR A 119 19.38 4.86 -14.10
C THR A 119 20.02 5.35 -12.81
N LEU A 120 19.43 5.03 -11.66
CA LEU A 120 20.01 5.33 -10.36
C LEU A 120 20.93 4.16 -9.96
N ASP A 121 22.10 4.46 -9.41
CA ASP A 121 23.02 3.47 -8.85
C ASP A 121 22.43 2.88 -7.55
N ILE A 122 21.48 1.96 -7.72
CA ILE A 122 20.70 1.33 -6.65
C ILE A 122 21.12 -0.13 -6.52
N ASP A 123 21.23 -0.58 -5.28
CA ASP A 123 21.52 -1.97 -4.95
C ASP A 123 20.54 -2.97 -5.61
N PRO A 124 21.04 -4.04 -6.25
CA PRO A 124 20.18 -5.05 -6.88
C PRO A 124 19.20 -5.74 -5.91
N GLY A 125 19.59 -5.91 -4.64
CA GLY A 125 18.71 -6.46 -3.60
C GLY A 125 17.55 -5.54 -3.29
N PHE A 126 17.77 -4.23 -3.31
CA PHE A 126 16.72 -3.23 -3.20
C PHE A 126 15.76 -3.27 -4.39
N ILE A 127 16.26 -3.38 -5.62
CA ILE A 127 15.42 -3.52 -6.84
C ILE A 127 14.51 -4.76 -6.72
N ALA A 128 15.07 -5.89 -6.27
CA ALA A 128 14.29 -7.11 -6.04
C ALA A 128 13.19 -6.94 -4.96
N SER A 129 13.43 -6.11 -3.95
CA SER A 129 12.41 -5.77 -2.94
C SER A 129 11.30 -4.90 -3.51
N LEU A 130 11.65 -4.00 -4.44
CA LEU A 130 10.72 -3.09 -5.08
C LEU A 130 9.80 -3.81 -6.07
N LEU A 131 10.34 -4.74 -6.86
CA LEU A 131 9.57 -5.57 -7.79
C LEU A 131 8.51 -6.43 -7.10
N LYS A 132 8.63 -6.66 -5.79
CA LYS A 132 7.61 -7.34 -4.98
C LYS A 132 6.46 -6.43 -4.56
N SER A 133 6.53 -5.13 -4.80
CA SER A 133 5.48 -4.20 -4.38
C SER A 133 4.26 -4.24 -5.30
N GLU A 134 3.10 -3.79 -4.80
CA GLU A 134 1.84 -3.74 -5.56
C GLU A 134 1.92 -2.93 -6.86
N MET A 135 2.89 -2.01 -6.95
CA MET A 135 3.13 -1.19 -8.14
C MET A 135 3.71 -2.01 -9.31
N PHE A 136 4.55 -3.02 -9.02
CA PHE A 136 5.30 -3.79 -10.02
C PHE A 136 4.86 -5.26 -10.09
N LYS A 137 4.20 -5.78 -9.05
CA LYS A 137 3.81 -7.20 -9.02
C LYS A 137 2.79 -7.52 -10.12
N GLY A 138 3.14 -8.47 -10.99
CA GLY A 138 2.29 -8.94 -12.08
C GLY A 138 2.41 -8.15 -13.39
N ARG A 139 3.37 -7.22 -13.45
CA ARG A 139 3.75 -6.48 -14.66
C ARG A 139 5.06 -7.06 -15.21
N GLU A 140 5.22 -7.09 -16.52
CA GLU A 140 6.46 -7.50 -17.19
C GLU A 140 7.32 -6.25 -17.44
N PHE A 141 8.54 -6.22 -16.91
CA PHE A 141 9.51 -5.14 -17.07
C PHE A 141 10.75 -5.64 -17.80
#